data_AF-A0A2P2JTK5-F1
#
_entry.id   AF-A0A2P2JTK5-F1
#
_cell.length_a   1.000
_cell.length_b   1.000
_cell.length_c   1.000
_cell.angle_alpha   90.00
_cell.angle_beta   90.00
_cell.angle_gamma   90.00
#
_symmetry.space_group_name_H-M   'P 1'
#
loop_
_entity.id
_entity.type
_entity.pdbx_description
1 polymer ?
#
loop_
_entity_poly.entity_id
_entity_poly.type
_entity_poly.pdbx_seq_one_letter_code
_entity_poly.pdbx_strand_id
1 'polypeptide(L)'
;MSERQHALSFGTISRKIVFCLFPFVSALFFFSWFSLLRSTSRPSIVDHSWLSNPKLLSTIDNGNSQSFHQNDVAPPIGNQGNRFDNVREGDEEEEQDRGKKQEEAYVENGKSNTCDKSSKEPIKVFMHDLPPEFHFKLLDWKAQGNNIWPDVRSKLPEYPGGLTLQHSIEYWLTLDLLASEAPDISRARSAFRVRNSSEADLIFVPFFSSLSYNRYSKVNPHQKKSKDRLLQEKLVKFVTSQPEWKRSGGRDHIILAHHPNSMLFARMILWPAMFILSDFGRYPPTIANVDKDVIAPYKHMIRSYIDDSSDFNSRPTLLFFQGAIYRKDVCVLSLN
;
A
#
# COMPACT_ATOMS: atom_id res chain seq x y z
N MET A 1 -40.28 -13.47 82.73
CA MET A 1 -39.77 -12.09 82.62
C MET A 1 -39.01 -11.96 81.31
N SER A 2 -39.49 -11.09 80.42
CA SER A 2 -38.81 -10.26 79.39
C SER A 2 -37.48 -10.80 78.80
N GLU A 3 -37.41 -11.20 77.52
CA GLU A 3 -37.33 -10.41 76.27
C GLU A 3 -35.88 -10.12 75.84
N ARG A 4 -35.48 -10.59 74.64
CA ARG A 4 -35.04 -9.74 73.52
C ARG A 4 -34.74 -10.55 72.26
N GLN A 5 -35.21 -9.96 71.16
CA GLN A 5 -35.23 -10.43 69.77
C GLN A 5 -33.85 -10.31 69.11
N HIS A 6 -33.63 -11.07 68.02
CA HIS A 6 -33.22 -10.52 66.72
C HIS A 6 -33.41 -11.59 65.63
N ALA A 7 -34.49 -11.45 64.85
CA ALA A 7 -34.70 -12.19 63.61
C ALA A 7 -34.10 -11.39 62.44
N LEU A 8 -33.20 -11.99 61.68
CA LEU A 8 -32.78 -11.48 60.37
C LEU A 8 -33.74 -12.06 59.31
N SER A 9 -34.71 -11.24 58.94
CA SER A 9 -35.66 -11.48 57.84
C SER A 9 -34.95 -11.39 56.49
N PHE A 10 -34.83 -12.51 55.77
CA PHE A 10 -34.59 -12.52 54.33
C PHE A 10 -35.84 -11.97 53.61
N GLY A 11 -35.85 -10.66 53.38
CA GLY A 11 -36.90 -9.96 52.64
C GLY A 11 -36.78 -10.21 51.14
N THR A 12 -37.66 -11.09 50.63
CA THR A 12 -38.38 -10.95 49.35
C THR A 12 -37.73 -10.04 48.30
N ILE A 13 -36.89 -10.62 47.44
CA ILE A 13 -36.52 -10.01 46.16
C ILE A 13 -37.82 -9.75 45.39
N SER A 14 -38.14 -8.47 45.26
CA SER A 14 -39.38 -7.97 44.67
C SER A 14 -39.57 -8.54 43.27
N ARG A 15 -40.64 -9.32 43.08
CA ARG A 15 -41.11 -9.86 41.79
C ARG A 15 -41.10 -8.82 40.67
N LYS A 16 -41.19 -7.52 40.99
CA LYS A 16 -41.17 -6.40 40.04
C LYS A 16 -39.81 -6.19 39.35
N ILE A 17 -38.68 -6.56 39.97
CA ILE A 17 -37.34 -6.40 39.36
C ILE A 17 -37.12 -7.44 38.26
N VAL A 18 -37.61 -8.67 38.46
CA VAL A 18 -37.49 -9.76 37.47
C VAL A 18 -38.29 -9.44 36.20
N PHE A 19 -39.44 -8.79 36.32
CA PHE A 19 -40.26 -8.36 35.17
C PHE A 19 -39.62 -7.24 34.33
N CYS A 20 -38.68 -6.46 34.88
CA CYS A 20 -37.98 -5.41 34.13
C CYS A 20 -36.68 -5.89 33.45
N LEU A 21 -36.09 -7.01 33.90
CA LEU A 21 -34.88 -7.54 33.30
C LEU A 21 -35.16 -8.24 31.95
N PHE A 22 -36.30 -8.91 31.83
CA PHE A 22 -36.69 -9.61 30.61
C PHE A 22 -36.84 -8.70 29.37
N PRO A 23 -37.54 -7.54 29.43
CA PRO A 23 -37.62 -6.65 28.28
C PRO A 23 -36.28 -5.98 27.96
N PHE A 24 -35.44 -5.71 28.96
CA PHE A 24 -34.11 -5.11 28.74
C PHE A 24 -33.15 -6.07 28.02
N VAL A 25 -33.09 -7.33 28.44
CA VAL A 25 -32.28 -8.37 27.75
C VAL A 25 -32.83 -8.66 26.36
N SER A 26 -34.16 -8.68 26.20
CA SER A 26 -34.79 -8.83 24.88
C SER A 26 -34.46 -7.67 23.95
N ALA A 27 -34.47 -6.42 24.44
CA ALA A 27 -34.08 -5.25 23.65
C ALA A 27 -32.61 -5.34 23.20
N LEU A 28 -31.69 -5.73 24.09
CA LEU A 28 -30.28 -5.93 23.73
C LEU A 28 -30.10 -7.03 22.67
N PHE A 29 -30.88 -8.11 22.75
CA PHE A 29 -30.89 -9.15 21.70
C PHE A 29 -31.46 -8.65 20.38
N PHE A 30 -32.54 -7.87 20.40
CA PHE A 30 -33.12 -7.26 19.19
C PHE A 30 -32.14 -6.28 18.52
N PHE A 31 -31.44 -5.42 19.27
CA PHE A 31 -30.44 -4.51 18.70
C PHE A 31 -29.20 -5.25 18.15
N SER A 32 -28.80 -6.35 18.79
CA SER A 32 -27.75 -7.24 18.27
C SER A 32 -28.17 -7.91 16.96
N TRP A 33 -29.41 -8.39 16.87
CA TRP A 33 -29.98 -8.99 15.66
C TRP A 33 -30.05 -7.97 14.50
N PHE A 34 -30.47 -6.73 14.75
CA PHE A 34 -30.41 -5.65 13.74
C PHE A 34 -28.98 -5.35 13.26
N SER A 35 -27.99 -5.44 14.14
CA SER A 35 -26.58 -5.25 13.77
C SER A 35 -26.05 -6.40 12.90
N LEU A 36 -26.50 -7.64 13.15
CA LEU A 36 -26.20 -8.82 12.34
C LEU A 36 -26.93 -8.82 10.98
N LEU A 37 -28.18 -8.36 10.90
CA LEU A 37 -28.88 -8.19 9.61
C LEU A 37 -28.35 -7.02 8.79
N ARG A 38 -27.82 -5.97 9.43
CA ARG A 38 -27.11 -4.89 8.73
C ARG A 38 -25.74 -5.33 8.20
N SER A 39 -25.11 -6.33 8.83
CA SER A 39 -23.85 -6.94 8.40
C SER A 39 -24.01 -7.88 7.19
N THR A 40 -25.22 -8.41 6.96
CA THR A 40 -25.54 -9.29 5.81
C THR A 40 -26.31 -8.58 4.69
N SER A 41 -26.56 -7.28 4.84
CA SER A 41 -27.07 -6.45 3.76
C SER A 41 -25.94 -6.25 2.74
N ARG A 42 -26.13 -6.80 1.53
CA ARG A 42 -25.26 -6.62 0.36
C ARG A 42 -24.76 -5.17 0.26
N PRO A 43 -23.50 -4.93 -0.12
CA PRO A 43 -22.98 -3.58 -0.23
C PRO A 43 -23.86 -2.81 -1.22
N SER A 44 -24.54 -1.78 -0.73
CA SER A 44 -25.16 -0.77 -1.57
C SER A 44 -24.07 -0.21 -2.46
N ILE A 45 -24.21 -0.39 -3.76
CA ILE A 45 -23.50 0.33 -4.82
C ILE A 45 -23.51 1.80 -4.41
N VAL A 46 -22.34 2.29 -3.99
CA VAL A 46 -22.16 3.70 -3.72
C VAL A 46 -22.18 4.37 -5.07
N ASP A 47 -23.14 5.27 -5.26
CA ASP A 47 -23.28 6.07 -6.46
C ASP A 47 -21.99 6.91 -6.67
N HIS A 48 -21.19 6.55 -7.67
CA HIS A 48 -19.89 7.17 -7.99
C HIS A 48 -20.02 8.56 -8.61
N SER A 49 -21.20 9.17 -8.57
CA SER A 49 -21.53 10.46 -9.19
C SER A 49 -20.86 11.69 -8.55
N TRP A 50 -20.14 11.53 -7.42
CA TRP A 50 -19.46 12.63 -6.72
C TRP A 50 -17.94 12.66 -6.89
N LEU A 51 -17.37 11.71 -7.66
CA LEU A 51 -15.98 11.77 -8.07
C LEU A 51 -15.89 12.63 -9.33
N SER A 52 -15.48 13.89 -9.17
CA SER A 52 -15.02 14.70 -10.29
C SER A 52 -13.90 13.93 -11.00
N ASN A 53 -14.18 13.57 -12.25
CA ASN A 53 -13.34 12.93 -13.28
C ASN A 53 -13.41 11.38 -13.42
N PRO A 54 -14.51 10.83 -14.01
CA PRO A 54 -14.67 9.39 -14.26
C PRO A 54 -13.80 8.82 -15.41
N LYS A 55 -13.02 9.65 -16.11
CA LYS A 55 -12.24 9.22 -17.28
C LYS A 55 -10.98 8.41 -16.94
N LEU A 56 -10.46 8.49 -15.72
CA LEU A 56 -9.23 7.78 -15.37
C LEU A 56 -9.47 6.34 -14.87
N LEU A 57 -10.58 6.09 -14.17
CA LEU A 57 -10.87 4.78 -13.56
C LEU A 57 -11.55 3.79 -14.52
N SER A 58 -12.34 4.28 -15.48
CA SER A 58 -13.14 3.43 -16.39
C SER A 58 -12.32 2.63 -17.40
N THR A 59 -10.99 2.85 -17.49
CA THR A 59 -10.11 2.06 -18.36
C THR A 59 -9.68 0.73 -17.71
N ILE A 60 -9.85 0.57 -16.40
CA ILE A 60 -9.38 -0.63 -15.66
C ILE A 60 -10.48 -1.70 -15.53
N ASP A 61 -11.76 -1.34 -15.56
CA ASP A 61 -12.87 -2.25 -15.24
C ASP A 61 -13.38 -3.16 -16.38
N ASN A 62 -12.83 -3.07 -17.59
CA ASN A 62 -13.22 -3.98 -18.68
C ASN A 62 -12.30 -5.21 -18.77
N GLY A 63 -12.29 -6.00 -17.69
CA GLY A 63 -11.76 -7.36 -17.64
C GLY A 63 -12.91 -8.35 -17.44
N ASN A 64 -13.40 -8.91 -18.55
CA ASN A 64 -14.49 -9.88 -18.58
C ASN A 64 -14.17 -11.09 -17.66
N SER A 65 -15.00 -11.31 -16.64
CA SER A 65 -14.87 -12.40 -15.70
C SER A 65 -15.38 -13.71 -16.32
N GLN A 66 -14.45 -14.59 -16.68
CA GLN A 66 -14.75 -16.01 -16.87
C GLN A 66 -14.02 -16.84 -15.82
N SER A 67 -14.81 -17.57 -15.05
CA SER A 67 -14.41 -18.55 -14.06
C SER A 67 -13.62 -19.69 -14.70
N PHE A 68 -12.36 -19.90 -14.30
CA PHE A 68 -11.66 -21.14 -14.58
C PHE A 68 -11.48 -21.96 -13.30
N HIS A 69 -11.98 -23.19 -13.38
CA HIS A 69 -11.94 -24.22 -12.35
C HIS A 69 -10.49 -24.62 -12.00
N GLN A 70 -10.29 -24.81 -10.71
CA GLN A 70 -9.06 -25.24 -10.03
C GLN A 70 -8.80 -26.72 -10.30
N ASN A 71 -7.59 -27.05 -10.79
CA ASN A 71 -7.03 -28.40 -10.72
C ASN A 71 -5.67 -28.33 -10.01
N ASP A 72 -5.56 -29.12 -8.94
CA ASP A 72 -4.42 -29.22 -8.06
C ASP A 72 -3.18 -29.80 -8.75
N VAL A 73 -2.01 -29.18 -8.56
CA VAL A 73 -0.71 -29.78 -8.88
C VAL A 73 0.24 -29.58 -7.70
N ALA A 74 0.71 -30.70 -7.15
CA ALA A 74 1.64 -30.80 -6.03
C ALA A 74 3.06 -30.29 -6.39
N PRO A 75 3.89 -29.88 -5.41
CA PRO A 75 5.20 -29.29 -5.67
C PRO A 75 6.27 -30.37 -5.93
N PRO A 76 7.22 -30.17 -6.85
CA PRO A 76 8.35 -31.07 -6.97
C PRO A 76 9.47 -30.69 -5.98
N ILE A 77 9.87 -31.71 -5.24
CA ILE A 77 11.09 -31.83 -4.44
C ILE A 77 12.30 -31.77 -5.38
N GLY A 78 13.36 -31.10 -4.92
CA GLY A 78 14.52 -30.70 -5.73
C GLY A 78 15.43 -31.82 -6.21
N ASN A 79 16.52 -31.42 -6.87
CA ASN A 79 17.79 -32.15 -6.82
C ASN A 79 18.98 -31.23 -7.13
N GLN A 80 19.96 -31.33 -6.24
CA GLN A 80 21.36 -31.01 -6.45
C GLN A 80 21.97 -31.91 -7.53
N GLY A 81 23.02 -31.43 -8.20
CA GLY A 81 23.99 -32.33 -8.83
C GLY A 81 24.63 -31.80 -10.11
N ASN A 82 25.52 -30.81 -10.00
CA ASN A 82 26.53 -30.58 -11.03
C ASN A 82 27.54 -31.73 -10.99
N ARG A 83 27.71 -32.43 -12.12
CA ARG A 83 28.92 -33.19 -12.40
C ARG A 83 29.28 -33.01 -13.88
N PHE A 84 30.36 -32.26 -14.10
CA PHE A 84 31.15 -32.25 -15.32
C PHE A 84 31.74 -33.64 -15.56
N ASP A 85 31.75 -34.10 -16.82
CA ASP A 85 32.85 -34.87 -17.38
C ASP A 85 32.89 -34.67 -18.92
N ASN A 86 34.08 -34.88 -19.45
CA ASN A 86 34.67 -34.24 -20.63
C ASN A 86 34.54 -35.05 -21.95
N VAL A 87 34.54 -34.29 -23.07
CA VAL A 87 35.27 -34.51 -24.34
C VAL A 87 34.86 -35.68 -25.25
N ARG A 88 34.50 -35.35 -26.52
CA ARG A 88 35.23 -35.74 -27.75
C ARG A 88 34.65 -35.07 -29.01
N GLU A 89 35.55 -34.46 -29.78
CA GLU A 89 35.35 -34.02 -31.18
C GLU A 89 35.31 -35.22 -32.13
N GLY A 90 34.66 -35.05 -33.29
CA GLY A 90 34.76 -35.95 -34.43
C GLY A 90 33.59 -35.86 -35.40
N ASP A 91 33.86 -35.15 -36.51
CA ASP A 91 33.41 -35.42 -37.88
C ASP A 91 32.10 -34.83 -38.42
N GLU A 92 32.31 -34.03 -39.48
CA GLU A 92 31.39 -33.46 -40.44
C GLU A 92 30.87 -34.54 -41.39
N GLU A 93 29.54 -34.63 -41.61
CA GLU A 93 28.98 -35.00 -42.92
C GLU A 93 27.67 -34.23 -43.13
N GLU A 94 27.61 -33.51 -44.24
CA GLU A 94 26.41 -32.84 -44.78
C GLU A 94 25.49 -33.87 -45.43
N GLU A 95 24.18 -33.82 -45.16
CA GLU A 95 23.19 -34.21 -46.16
C GLU A 95 21.89 -33.40 -46.01
N GLN A 96 21.56 -32.69 -47.09
CA GLN A 96 20.29 -31.99 -47.31
C GLN A 96 19.23 -32.99 -47.81
N ASP A 97 18.03 -33.03 -47.21
CA ASP A 97 16.81 -33.10 -48.02
C ASP A 97 15.55 -32.61 -47.28
N ARG A 98 14.62 -32.19 -48.13
CA ARG A 98 13.51 -31.26 -48.02
C ARG A 98 12.32 -31.78 -47.21
N GLY A 99 11.75 -30.88 -46.42
CA GLY A 99 10.39 -30.99 -45.89
C GLY A 99 9.70 -29.64 -45.84
N LYS A 100 9.15 -29.19 -46.97
CA LYS A 100 8.21 -28.05 -47.02
C LYS A 100 6.92 -28.43 -46.27
N LYS A 101 6.53 -27.66 -45.25
CA LYS A 101 5.13 -27.51 -44.87
C LYS A 101 4.80 -26.04 -44.65
N GLN A 102 3.67 -25.67 -45.25
CA GLN A 102 3.18 -24.33 -45.50
C GLN A 102 2.81 -23.58 -44.23
N GLU A 103 3.14 -22.29 -44.25
CA GLU A 103 2.71 -21.25 -43.33
C GLU A 103 1.29 -20.82 -43.73
N GLU A 104 0.28 -21.16 -42.93
CA GLU A 104 -1.08 -20.63 -43.09
C GLU A 104 -1.22 -19.36 -42.25
N ALA A 105 -1.25 -18.22 -42.94
CA ALA A 105 -1.50 -16.91 -42.38
C ALA A 105 -2.95 -16.78 -41.90
N TYR A 106 -3.14 -16.71 -40.58
CA TYR A 106 -4.38 -16.22 -39.99
C TYR A 106 -4.37 -14.69 -40.00
N VAL A 107 -5.17 -14.10 -40.89
CA VAL A 107 -5.49 -12.67 -40.90
C VAL A 107 -6.58 -12.43 -39.84
N GLU A 108 -6.16 -12.06 -38.63
CA GLU A 108 -7.09 -11.51 -37.65
C GLU A 108 -7.24 -10.02 -37.89
N ASN A 109 -8.38 -9.64 -38.47
CA ASN A 109 -8.81 -8.26 -38.65
C ASN A 109 -9.26 -7.70 -37.29
N GLY A 110 -8.32 -7.59 -36.35
CA GLY A 110 -8.51 -6.95 -35.06
C GLY A 110 -8.28 -5.45 -35.24
N LYS A 111 -9.35 -4.66 -35.09
CA LYS A 111 -9.24 -3.21 -34.87
C LYS A 111 -8.19 -2.97 -33.80
N SER A 112 -7.00 -2.54 -34.23
CA SER A 112 -6.01 -1.96 -33.37
C SER A 112 -6.68 -0.77 -32.71
N ASN A 113 -7.14 -0.96 -31.47
CA ASN A 113 -7.36 0.12 -30.54
C ASN A 113 -5.98 0.74 -30.35
N THR A 114 -5.62 1.64 -31.25
CA THR A 114 -4.48 2.52 -31.13
C THR A 114 -4.59 3.11 -29.73
N CYS A 115 -3.70 2.70 -28.82
CA CYS A 115 -3.52 3.40 -27.57
C CYS A 115 -3.33 4.85 -27.95
N ASP A 116 -4.35 5.64 -27.68
CA ASP A 116 -4.42 7.02 -28.11
C ASP A 116 -3.17 7.68 -27.53
N LYS A 117 -2.24 8.10 -28.41
CA LYS A 117 -1.02 8.82 -28.06
C LYS A 117 -1.38 10.25 -27.62
N SER A 118 -2.42 10.38 -26.79
CA SER A 118 -2.52 11.50 -25.89
C SER A 118 -1.25 11.46 -25.05
N SER A 119 -0.38 12.43 -25.25
CA SER A 119 0.58 12.84 -24.26
C SER A 119 -0.21 13.11 -22.99
N LYS A 120 -0.44 12.07 -22.18
CA LYS A 120 -1.19 12.18 -20.92
C LYS A 120 -0.45 13.24 -20.13
N GLU A 121 -1.13 14.34 -19.85
CA GLU A 121 -0.55 15.41 -19.03
C GLU A 121 0.01 14.77 -17.74
N PRO A 122 1.19 15.24 -17.28
CA PRO A 122 1.79 14.72 -16.06
C PRO A 122 0.81 14.89 -14.89
N ILE A 123 0.73 13.89 -14.02
CA ILE A 123 -0.12 13.95 -12.81
C ILE A 123 0.40 15.09 -11.93
N LYS A 124 -0.48 16.03 -11.55
CA LYS A 124 -0.12 17.15 -10.68
C LYS A 124 -0.20 16.71 -9.23
N VAL A 125 0.93 16.81 -8.52
CA VAL A 125 1.03 16.34 -7.14
C VAL A 125 1.35 17.50 -6.21
N PHE A 126 0.47 17.77 -5.25
CA PHE A 126 0.81 18.65 -4.15
C PHE A 126 1.53 17.85 -3.07
N MET A 127 2.73 18.26 -2.68
CA MET A 127 3.49 17.59 -1.63
C MET A 127 3.52 18.44 -0.36
N HIS A 128 3.01 17.90 0.75
CA HIS A 128 3.03 18.62 2.03
C HIS A 128 4.46 18.96 2.46
N ASP A 129 4.64 20.20 2.92
CA ASP A 129 5.87 20.69 3.51
C ASP A 129 6.02 20.19 4.96
N LEU A 130 6.17 18.87 5.12
CA LEU A 130 6.43 18.23 6.40
C LEU A 130 7.76 18.70 6.99
N PRO A 131 7.86 18.94 8.32
CA PRO A 131 9.12 19.26 8.96
C PRO A 131 10.23 18.21 8.70
N PRO A 132 11.52 18.61 8.67
CA PRO A 132 12.62 17.70 8.35
C PRO A 132 12.71 16.43 9.20
N GLU A 133 12.19 16.44 10.43
CA GLU A 133 12.13 15.26 11.31
C GLU A 133 11.34 14.08 10.75
N PHE A 134 10.49 14.30 9.74
CA PHE A 134 9.71 13.26 9.06
C PHE A 134 10.45 12.65 7.87
N HIS A 135 11.53 13.26 7.37
CA HIS A 135 12.18 12.81 6.13
C HIS A 135 13.72 12.90 6.19
N PHE A 136 14.35 13.84 5.51
CA PHE A 136 15.79 13.93 5.32
C PHE A 136 16.59 14.09 6.62
N LYS A 137 16.01 14.59 7.72
CA LYS A 137 16.70 14.56 9.04
C LYS A 137 16.95 13.12 9.52
N LEU A 138 16.13 12.16 9.09
CA LEU A 138 16.36 10.72 9.32
C LEU A 138 17.55 10.18 8.53
N LEU A 139 18.09 10.95 7.58
CA LEU A 139 19.31 10.69 6.83
C LEU A 139 20.46 11.60 7.29
N ASP A 140 20.35 12.15 8.50
CA ASP A 140 21.34 13.05 9.10
C ASP A 140 21.58 14.35 8.30
N TRP A 141 20.67 14.67 7.37
CA TRP A 141 20.65 15.94 6.66
C TRP A 141 20.26 17.07 7.61
N LYS A 142 20.95 18.20 7.46
CA LYS A 142 20.69 19.42 8.23
C LYS A 142 20.09 20.46 7.30
N ALA A 143 18.90 20.93 7.65
CA ALA A 143 18.27 22.05 6.98
C ALA A 143 19.20 23.27 7.00
N GLN A 144 19.33 23.93 5.85
CA GLN A 144 20.04 25.19 5.72
C GLN A 144 19.02 26.33 5.78
N GLY A 145 19.08 27.16 6.82
CA GLY A 145 18.09 28.21 7.05
C GLY A 145 16.67 27.64 7.25
N ASN A 146 15.70 28.22 6.57
CA ASN A 146 14.29 27.81 6.64
C ASN A 146 13.91 26.75 5.58
N ASN A 147 14.89 26.16 4.90
CA ASN A 147 14.64 25.17 3.86
C ASN A 147 14.18 23.84 4.46
N ILE A 148 13.06 23.33 3.96
CA ILE A 148 12.50 22.05 4.38
C ILE A 148 13.12 20.90 3.56
N TRP A 149 13.56 21.16 2.33
CA TRP A 149 14.04 20.17 1.38
C TRP A 149 15.54 20.35 1.07
N PRO A 150 16.27 19.27 0.77
CA PRO A 150 17.60 19.38 0.19
C PRO A 150 17.52 19.98 -1.22
N ASP A 151 18.56 20.70 -1.63
CA ASP A 151 18.70 21.10 -3.03
C ASP A 151 19.10 19.86 -3.86
N VAL A 152 18.22 19.47 -4.77
CA VAL A 152 18.42 18.33 -5.69
C VAL A 152 19.60 18.51 -6.64
N ARG A 153 20.11 19.73 -6.82
CA ARG A 153 21.31 20.03 -7.60
C ARG A 153 22.60 19.89 -6.79
N SER A 154 22.48 19.83 -5.46
CA SER A 154 23.61 19.70 -4.54
C SER A 154 23.86 18.24 -4.17
N LYS A 155 24.86 17.98 -3.32
CA LYS A 155 25.10 16.63 -2.79
C LYS A 155 23.89 16.19 -1.95
N LEU A 156 23.11 15.26 -2.50
CA LEU A 156 21.96 14.66 -1.83
C LEU A 156 22.41 13.76 -0.65
N PRO A 157 21.63 13.68 0.44
CA PRO A 157 21.88 12.72 1.51
C PRO A 157 21.80 11.29 0.97
N GLU A 158 22.82 10.49 1.24
CA GLU A 158 22.86 9.08 0.81
C GLU A 158 21.82 8.27 1.59
N TYR A 159 21.06 7.43 0.89
CA TYR A 159 20.15 6.51 1.53
C TYR A 159 20.94 5.34 2.15
N PRO A 160 20.67 4.94 3.41
CA PRO A 160 21.43 3.89 4.07
C PRO A 160 21.33 2.56 3.32
N GLY A 161 22.45 1.85 3.26
CA GLY A 161 22.55 0.56 2.56
C GLY A 161 21.95 -0.62 3.34
N GLY A 162 22.37 -1.82 2.94
CA GLY A 162 21.98 -3.08 3.58
C GLY A 162 20.48 -3.37 3.48
N LEU A 163 19.91 -3.93 4.55
CA LEU A 163 18.49 -4.31 4.59
C LEU A 163 17.54 -3.10 4.47
N THR A 164 17.99 -1.90 4.86
CA THR A 164 17.13 -0.70 4.82
C THR A 164 16.85 -0.21 3.40
N LEU A 165 17.75 -0.52 2.46
CA LEU A 165 17.66 -0.15 1.05
C LEU A 165 16.48 -0.79 0.34
N GLN A 166 15.91 -1.86 0.90
CA GLN A 166 14.74 -2.53 0.35
C GLN A 166 13.47 -1.67 0.42
N HIS A 167 13.47 -0.64 1.26
CA HIS A 167 12.33 0.25 1.51
C HIS A 167 12.70 1.72 1.27
N SER A 168 13.46 2.00 0.22
CA SER A 168 13.91 3.35 -0.12
C SER A 168 12.93 4.13 -1.00
N ILE A 169 11.69 3.68 -1.15
CA ILE A 169 10.76 4.23 -2.14
C ILE A 169 10.31 5.63 -1.74
N GLU A 170 10.16 5.89 -0.43
CA GLU A 170 9.90 7.22 0.11
C GLU A 170 10.94 8.24 -0.32
N TYR A 171 12.21 7.84 -0.28
CA TYR A 171 13.32 8.70 -0.65
C TYR A 171 13.30 9.02 -2.14
N TRP A 172 13.15 8.01 -3.00
CA TRP A 172 13.17 8.20 -4.45
C TRP A 172 11.95 8.99 -4.95
N LEU A 173 10.74 8.72 -4.46
CA LEU A 173 9.55 9.48 -4.87
C LEU A 173 9.63 10.94 -4.43
N THR A 174 10.10 11.22 -3.21
CA THR A 174 10.27 12.60 -2.75
C THR A 174 11.30 13.34 -3.61
N LEU A 175 12.44 12.70 -3.93
CA LEU A 175 13.45 13.32 -4.79
C LEU A 175 12.97 13.51 -6.23
N ASP A 176 12.19 12.58 -6.77
CA ASP A 176 11.65 12.70 -8.13
C ASP A 176 10.65 13.87 -8.23
N LEU A 177 9.77 14.02 -7.23
CA LEU A 177 8.87 15.17 -7.14
C LEU A 177 9.63 16.49 -6.94
N LEU A 178 10.68 16.52 -6.12
CA LEU A 178 11.52 17.72 -5.95
C LEU A 178 12.27 18.08 -7.25
N ALA A 179 12.81 17.07 -7.95
CA ALA A 179 13.49 17.24 -9.22
C ALA A 179 12.54 17.68 -10.34
N SER A 180 11.26 17.32 -10.25
CA SER A 180 10.26 17.68 -11.25
C SER A 180 10.11 19.21 -11.40
N GLU A 181 10.31 19.97 -10.32
CA GLU A 181 10.25 21.44 -10.33
C GLU A 181 11.47 22.09 -11.00
N ALA A 182 12.56 21.35 -11.22
CA ALA A 182 13.77 21.90 -11.82
C ALA A 182 13.64 21.97 -13.36
N PRO A 183 13.74 23.18 -13.98
CA PRO A 183 13.52 23.36 -15.41
C PRO A 183 14.47 22.55 -16.29
N ASP A 184 15.72 22.37 -15.84
CA ASP A 184 16.78 21.72 -16.63
C ASP A 184 16.78 20.18 -16.53
N ILE A 185 15.99 19.60 -15.62
CA ILE A 185 15.91 18.14 -15.44
C ILE A 185 14.79 17.60 -16.33
N SER A 186 15.07 17.51 -17.63
CA SER A 186 14.18 16.93 -18.65
C SER A 186 14.12 15.41 -18.49
N ARG A 187 13.28 14.92 -17.60
CA ARG A 187 12.82 13.52 -17.58
C ARG A 187 11.40 13.48 -18.10
N ALA A 188 11.00 12.38 -18.73
CA ALA A 188 9.59 12.10 -18.98
C ALA A 188 8.88 12.07 -17.61
N ARG A 189 8.15 13.14 -17.28
CA ARG A 189 7.56 13.31 -15.94
C ARG A 189 6.21 12.61 -15.93
N SER A 190 6.12 11.42 -15.37
CA SER A 190 4.81 10.80 -15.11
C SER A 190 4.01 11.59 -14.06
N ALA A 191 4.71 12.29 -13.17
CA ALA A 191 4.15 13.20 -12.18
C ALA A 191 5.00 14.47 -12.06
N PHE A 192 4.36 15.59 -11.71
CA PHE A 192 4.99 16.88 -11.50
C PHE A 192 4.46 17.54 -10.22
N ARG A 193 5.36 18.11 -9.41
CA ARG A 193 4.98 18.75 -8.15
C ARG A 193 4.41 20.15 -8.39
N VAL A 194 3.22 20.39 -7.86
CA VAL A 194 2.59 21.72 -7.80
C VAL A 194 2.66 22.30 -6.39
N ARG A 195 2.70 23.63 -6.30
CA ARG A 195 2.76 24.37 -5.02
C ARG A 195 1.39 24.73 -4.44
N ASN A 196 0.36 24.72 -5.28
CA ASN A 196 -1.01 24.98 -4.88
C ASN A 196 -1.81 23.68 -4.86
N SER A 197 -2.37 23.31 -3.70
CA SER A 197 -3.15 22.09 -3.54
C SER A 197 -4.50 22.10 -4.26
N SER A 198 -4.92 23.25 -4.77
CA SER A 198 -6.14 23.38 -5.60
C SER A 198 -5.91 22.99 -7.06
N GLU A 199 -4.65 22.94 -7.49
CA GLU A 199 -4.25 22.55 -8.86
C GLU A 199 -3.80 21.09 -8.94
N ALA A 200 -3.76 20.39 -7.81
CA ALA A 200 -3.27 19.03 -7.71
C ALA A 200 -4.36 18.00 -7.95
N ASP A 201 -4.00 16.94 -8.66
CA ASP A 201 -4.80 15.72 -8.80
C ASP A 201 -4.69 14.85 -7.54
N LEU A 202 -3.50 14.84 -6.92
CA LEU A 202 -3.17 14.01 -5.75
C LEU A 202 -2.32 14.78 -4.75
N ILE A 203 -2.39 14.36 -3.49
CA ILE A 203 -1.59 14.93 -2.41
C ILE A 203 -0.62 13.88 -1.87
N PHE A 204 0.66 14.21 -1.86
CA PHE A 204 1.70 13.35 -1.35
C PHE A 204 2.12 13.75 0.07
N VAL A 205 2.20 12.75 0.96
CA VAL A 205 2.67 12.90 2.34
C VAL A 205 4.09 12.32 2.47
N PRO A 206 5.14 13.15 2.41
CA PRO A 206 6.54 12.70 2.34
C PRO A 206 7.10 12.30 3.73
N PHE A 207 6.49 11.31 4.39
CA PHE A 207 7.01 10.73 5.62
C PHE A 207 7.87 9.49 5.30
N PHE A 208 9.14 9.50 5.70
CA PHE A 208 10.06 8.37 5.52
C PHE A 208 9.81 7.31 6.60
N SER A 209 8.62 6.70 6.55
CA SER A 209 8.10 5.81 7.58
C SER A 209 8.96 4.56 7.78
N SER A 210 9.54 4.03 6.71
CA SER A 210 10.46 2.88 6.76
C SER A 210 11.74 3.21 7.53
N LEU A 211 12.33 4.39 7.28
CA LEU A 211 13.52 4.86 8.02
C LEU A 211 13.20 5.18 9.47
N SER A 212 12.06 5.82 9.73
CA SER A 212 11.58 6.09 11.09
C SER A 212 11.48 4.79 11.88
N TYR A 213 10.86 3.75 11.32
CA TYR A 213 10.80 2.45 11.96
C TYR A 213 12.19 1.85 12.21
N ASN A 214 13.04 1.81 11.18
CA ASN A 214 14.37 1.20 11.27
C ASN A 214 15.27 1.86 12.32
N ARG A 215 15.22 3.20 12.42
CA ARG A 215 16.04 3.95 13.39
C ARG A 215 15.43 3.98 14.78
N TYR A 216 14.11 4.12 14.87
CA TYR A 216 13.44 4.63 16.07
C TYR A 216 12.31 3.75 16.61
N SER A 217 12.14 2.52 16.12
CA SER A 217 11.11 1.59 16.62
C SER A 217 11.38 1.07 18.03
N LYS A 218 12.65 0.94 18.43
CA LYS A 218 13.03 0.45 19.76
C LYS A 218 12.61 1.43 20.85
N VAL A 219 12.00 0.89 21.91
CA VAL A 219 11.61 1.66 23.09
C VAL A 219 12.79 1.67 24.07
N ASN A 220 13.17 2.86 24.53
CA ASN A 220 14.18 2.99 25.59
C ASN A 220 13.58 2.52 26.92
N PRO A 221 14.35 1.85 27.82
CA PRO A 221 13.82 1.35 29.09
C PRO A 221 13.11 2.39 29.97
N HIS A 222 13.47 3.67 29.83
CA HIS A 222 12.90 4.78 30.59
C HIS A 222 11.72 5.49 29.88
N GLN A 223 11.31 5.03 28.70
CA GLN A 223 10.27 5.68 27.90
C GLN A 223 9.10 4.72 27.66
N LYS A 224 7.86 5.24 27.70
CA LYS A 224 6.65 4.45 27.42
C LYS A 224 6.40 4.24 25.91
N LYS A 225 6.97 5.10 25.06
CA LYS A 225 6.77 5.11 23.60
C LYS A 225 8.12 5.24 22.92
N SER A 226 8.28 4.56 21.80
CA SER A 226 9.43 4.74 20.92
C SER A 226 9.39 6.11 20.25
N LYS A 227 10.54 6.58 19.77
CA LYS A 227 10.60 7.84 18.99
C LYS A 227 9.79 7.73 17.69
N ASP A 228 9.76 6.55 17.06
CA ASP A 228 8.93 6.27 15.89
C ASP A 228 7.43 6.43 16.21
N ARG A 229 6.98 5.89 17.35
CA ARG A 229 5.60 6.05 17.79
C ARG A 229 5.22 7.52 17.99
N LEU A 230 6.11 8.33 18.54
CA LEU A 230 5.89 9.77 18.72
C LEU A 230 5.83 10.51 17.37
N LEU A 231 6.70 10.15 16.41
CA LEU A 231 6.64 10.71 15.06
C LEU A 231 5.31 10.37 14.37
N GLN A 232 4.84 9.14 14.48
CA GLN A 232 3.54 8.74 13.94
C GLN A 232 2.39 9.55 14.54
N GLU A 233 2.39 9.79 15.85
CA GLU A 233 1.38 10.63 16.52
C GLU A 233 1.41 12.08 16.02
N LYS A 234 2.60 12.65 15.87
CA LYS A 234 2.76 14.00 15.29
C LYS A 234 2.32 14.06 13.84
N LEU A 235 2.63 13.04 13.04
CA LEU A 235 2.21 12.96 11.64
C LEU A 235 0.69 12.98 11.52
N VAL A 236 0.00 12.12 12.27
CA VAL A 236 -1.46 12.08 12.28
C VAL A 236 -2.04 13.44 12.62
N LYS A 237 -1.55 14.08 13.69
CA LYS A 237 -1.98 15.42 14.08
C LYS A 237 -1.74 16.45 12.96
N PHE A 238 -0.56 16.42 12.33
CA PHE A 238 -0.22 17.34 11.25
C PHE A 238 -1.16 17.16 10.06
N VAL A 239 -1.23 15.95 9.50
CA VAL A 239 -1.98 15.63 8.27
C VAL A 239 -3.47 15.89 8.47
N THR A 240 -4.07 15.39 9.54
CA THR A 240 -5.51 15.56 9.78
C THR A 240 -5.93 17.01 10.04
N SER A 241 -4.97 17.88 10.40
CA SER A 241 -5.25 19.30 10.61
C SER A 241 -5.29 20.12 9.31
N GLN A 242 -4.72 19.58 8.21
CA GLN A 242 -4.60 20.27 6.94
C GLN A 242 -5.97 20.49 6.27
N PRO A 243 -6.18 21.62 5.56
CA PRO A 243 -7.43 21.88 4.84
C PRO A 243 -7.69 20.83 3.76
N GLU A 244 -6.63 20.32 3.12
CA GLU A 244 -6.74 19.27 2.11
C GLU A 244 -7.32 17.98 2.68
N TRP A 245 -6.82 17.53 3.83
CA TRP A 245 -7.34 16.34 4.51
C TRP A 245 -8.80 16.52 4.91
N LYS A 246 -9.15 17.70 5.45
CA LYS A 246 -10.53 18.02 5.85
C LYS A 246 -11.50 18.03 4.66
N ARG A 247 -11.03 18.45 3.49
CA ARG A 247 -11.81 18.51 2.25
C ARG A 247 -12.15 17.12 1.71
N SER A 248 -11.15 16.24 1.60
CA SER A 248 -11.32 14.93 0.95
C SER A 248 -11.54 13.77 1.91
N GLY A 249 -11.33 13.99 3.22
CA GLY A 249 -11.24 12.92 4.21
C GLY A 249 -10.00 12.05 4.03
N GLY A 250 -8.99 12.51 3.30
CA GLY A 250 -7.75 11.77 3.02
C GLY A 250 -7.76 10.92 1.75
N ARG A 251 -8.87 10.82 1.02
CA ARG A 251 -9.02 9.91 -0.14
C ARG A 251 -8.14 10.26 -1.35
N ASP A 252 -7.71 11.51 -1.45
CA ASP A 252 -6.79 12.01 -2.48
C ASP A 252 -5.32 12.03 -1.97
N HIS A 253 -5.05 11.50 -0.78
CA HIS A 253 -3.71 11.47 -0.21
C HIS A 253 -3.00 10.13 -0.50
N ILE A 254 -1.72 10.22 -0.83
CA ILE A 254 -0.79 9.09 -0.94
C ILE A 254 0.18 9.13 0.23
N ILE A 255 0.27 8.01 0.95
CA ILE A 255 1.17 7.85 2.09
C ILE A 255 1.94 6.54 1.96
N LEU A 256 3.25 6.58 2.14
CA LEU A 256 4.08 5.39 2.05
C LEU A 256 4.20 4.70 3.42
N ALA A 257 3.90 3.42 3.43
CA ALA A 257 4.10 2.51 4.56
C ALA A 257 4.74 1.20 4.07
N HIS A 258 5.77 1.34 3.22
CA HIS A 258 6.33 0.22 2.46
C HIS A 258 7.01 -0.82 3.36
N HIS A 259 7.76 -0.42 4.39
CA HIS A 259 8.22 -1.39 5.38
C HIS A 259 7.01 -1.98 6.13
N PRO A 260 6.83 -3.32 6.21
CA PRO A 260 5.60 -3.92 6.75
C PRO A 260 5.27 -3.55 8.21
N ASN A 261 6.29 -3.22 9.00
CA ASN A 261 6.16 -2.73 10.39
C ASN A 261 6.20 -1.21 10.52
N SER A 262 6.32 -0.46 9.43
CA SER A 262 6.19 1.00 9.49
C SER A 262 4.74 1.40 9.76
N MET A 263 4.56 2.59 10.33
CA MET A 263 3.24 3.21 10.49
C MET A 263 2.20 2.38 11.28
N LEU A 264 2.59 1.42 12.14
CA LEU A 264 1.65 0.55 12.86
C LEU A 264 0.51 1.30 13.57
N PHE A 265 0.77 2.50 14.05
CA PHE A 265 -0.25 3.37 14.64
C PHE A 265 -0.92 4.27 13.61
N ALA A 266 -0.13 5.07 12.88
CA ALA A 266 -0.67 6.10 11.98
C ALA A 266 -1.52 5.50 10.86
N ARG A 267 -1.16 4.32 10.32
CA ARG A 267 -1.90 3.67 9.23
C ARG A 267 -3.32 3.27 9.61
N MET A 268 -3.59 3.03 10.89
CA MET A 268 -4.93 2.70 11.37
C MET A 268 -5.85 3.93 11.40
N ILE A 269 -5.28 5.13 11.44
CA ILE A 269 -6.02 6.39 11.52
C ILE A 269 -6.10 7.03 10.13
N LEU A 270 -5.01 6.99 9.37
CA LEU A 270 -4.89 7.57 8.04
C LEU A 270 -5.35 6.61 6.93
N TRP A 271 -6.05 5.52 7.28
CA TRP A 271 -6.46 4.46 6.35
C TRP A 271 -7.32 4.90 5.15
N PRO A 272 -8.08 6.01 5.17
CA PRO A 272 -8.79 6.46 3.97
C PRO A 272 -7.85 6.87 2.83
N ALA A 273 -6.58 7.15 3.13
CA ALA A 273 -5.57 7.43 2.12
C ALA A 273 -5.20 6.19 1.31
N MET A 274 -4.67 6.44 0.11
CA MET A 274 -3.98 5.44 -0.69
C MET A 274 -2.62 5.17 -0.07
N PHE A 275 -2.39 3.93 0.35
CA PHE A 275 -1.10 3.47 0.81
C PHE A 275 -0.29 2.84 -0.31
N ILE A 276 1.01 3.14 -0.30
CA ILE A 276 1.99 2.35 -1.03
C ILE A 276 2.66 1.40 -0.03
N LEU A 277 2.45 0.11 -0.26
CA LEU A 277 2.82 -0.99 0.64
C LEU A 277 3.76 -1.97 -0.07
N SER A 278 4.41 -2.86 0.68
CA SER A 278 5.20 -3.96 0.10
C SER A 278 4.41 -5.25 -0.10
N ASP A 279 3.37 -5.45 0.71
CA ASP A 279 2.43 -6.56 0.62
C ASP A 279 1.14 -6.21 1.39
N PHE A 280 0.08 -6.98 1.21
CA PHE A 280 -1.17 -6.88 1.99
C PHE A 280 -1.21 -7.78 3.22
N GLY A 281 -0.13 -8.52 3.49
CA GLY A 281 -0.12 -9.64 4.41
C GLY A 281 -0.32 -9.27 5.88
N ARG A 282 0.03 -8.05 6.30
CA ARG A 282 0.01 -7.61 7.71
C ARG A 282 -1.13 -6.65 8.07
N TYR A 283 -2.13 -6.52 7.21
CA TYR A 283 -3.11 -5.45 7.29
C TYR A 283 -4.52 -6.01 7.28
N PRO A 284 -5.42 -5.53 8.16
CA PRO A 284 -6.84 -5.80 8.02
C PRO A 284 -7.34 -5.36 6.64
N PRO A 285 -8.26 -6.10 5.99
CA PRO A 285 -8.77 -5.74 4.66
C PRO A 285 -9.44 -4.36 4.59
N THR A 286 -9.99 -3.90 5.72
CA THR A 286 -10.60 -2.57 5.85
C THR A 286 -9.58 -1.44 5.83
N ILE A 287 -8.32 -1.72 6.16
CA ILE A 287 -7.24 -0.72 6.23
C ILE A 287 -6.42 -0.71 4.95
N ALA A 288 -6.12 -1.90 4.41
CA ALA A 288 -5.40 -2.02 3.15
C ALA A 288 -6.01 -3.08 2.21
N ASN A 289 -6.28 -2.68 0.97
CA ASN A 289 -6.90 -3.52 -0.06
C ASN A 289 -6.53 -3.08 -1.48
N VAL A 290 -6.78 -3.98 -2.43
CA VAL A 290 -6.46 -3.81 -3.85
C VAL A 290 -7.29 -2.72 -4.55
N ASP A 291 -8.44 -2.35 -3.99
CA ASP A 291 -9.33 -1.36 -4.61
C ASP A 291 -8.77 0.06 -4.47
N LYS A 292 -7.93 0.31 -3.46
CA LYS A 292 -7.39 1.65 -3.18
C LYS A 292 -5.87 1.74 -3.05
N ASP A 293 -5.17 0.65 -2.71
CA ASP A 293 -3.74 0.69 -2.36
C ASP A 293 -2.86 0.07 -3.43
N VAL A 294 -1.62 0.54 -3.49
CA VAL A 294 -0.63 0.10 -4.47
C VAL A 294 0.46 -0.71 -3.78
N ILE A 295 0.83 -1.84 -4.39
CA ILE A 295 1.99 -2.62 -3.97
C ILE A 295 3.21 -2.17 -4.77
N ALA A 296 4.22 -1.69 -4.06
CA ALA A 296 5.54 -1.50 -4.61
C ALA A 296 6.45 -2.69 -4.23
N PRO A 297 7.28 -3.18 -5.15
CA PRO A 297 8.14 -4.33 -4.90
C PRO A 297 9.34 -3.96 -4.04
N TYR A 298 9.82 -4.92 -3.24
CA TYR A 298 11.12 -4.80 -2.58
C TYR A 298 12.23 -4.66 -3.63
N LYS A 299 13.26 -3.85 -3.33
CA LYS A 299 14.39 -3.64 -4.24
C LYS A 299 15.02 -4.94 -4.76
N HIS A 300 15.13 -5.98 -3.92
CA HIS A 300 15.78 -7.24 -4.32
C HIS A 300 14.91 -8.12 -5.23
N MET A 301 13.60 -7.86 -5.31
CA MET A 301 12.67 -8.63 -6.13
C MET A 301 12.76 -8.26 -7.61
N ILE A 302 13.24 -7.06 -7.93
CA ILE A 302 13.39 -6.59 -9.30
C ILE A 302 14.85 -6.20 -9.50
N ARG A 303 15.56 -6.95 -10.34
CA ARG A 303 16.92 -6.60 -10.75
C ARG A 303 16.85 -5.39 -11.67
N SER A 304 17.75 -4.42 -11.45
CA SER A 304 17.98 -3.37 -12.42
C SER A 304 18.65 -3.98 -13.66
N TYR A 305 18.14 -3.64 -14.84
CA TYR A 305 18.84 -3.94 -16.08
C TYR A 305 19.97 -2.91 -16.23
N ILE A 306 21.22 -3.39 -16.24
CA ILE A 306 22.42 -2.53 -16.28
C ILE A 306 22.61 -1.97 -17.70
N ASP A 307 22.26 -2.74 -18.72
CA ASP A 307 22.42 -2.40 -20.14
C ASP A 307 21.08 -2.11 -20.80
N ASP A 308 20.30 -1.20 -20.20
CA ASP A 308 18.98 -0.85 -20.69
C ASP A 308 18.94 0.59 -21.19
N SER A 309 19.05 0.76 -22.51
CA SER A 309 18.91 2.05 -23.19
C SER A 309 17.46 2.38 -23.53
N SER A 310 16.49 1.54 -23.13
CA SER A 310 15.08 1.70 -23.49
C SER A 310 14.45 2.81 -22.65
N ASP A 311 13.90 3.83 -23.31
CA ASP A 311 13.03 4.82 -22.69
C ASP A 311 11.66 4.24 -22.29
N PHE A 312 10.80 5.05 -21.68
CA PHE A 312 9.45 4.60 -21.29
C PHE A 312 8.61 4.15 -22.51
N ASN A 313 8.74 4.83 -23.65
CA ASN A 313 7.92 4.59 -24.84
C ASN A 313 8.34 3.34 -25.63
N SER A 314 9.60 2.93 -25.51
CA SER A 314 10.15 1.74 -26.17
C SER A 314 9.86 0.43 -25.43
N ARG A 315 9.14 0.48 -24.30
CA ARG A 315 8.69 -0.70 -23.55
C ARG A 315 7.23 -1.01 -23.88
N PRO A 316 6.94 -1.83 -24.91
CA PRO A 316 5.56 -2.13 -25.31
C PRO A 316 4.84 -3.06 -24.32
N THR A 317 5.60 -3.77 -23.47
CA THR A 317 5.06 -4.81 -22.58
C THR A 317 5.15 -4.35 -21.12
N LEU A 318 3.99 -4.20 -20.49
CA LEU A 318 3.89 -4.03 -19.05
C LEU A 318 3.82 -5.42 -18.39
N LEU A 319 4.85 -5.77 -17.62
CA LEU A 319 4.87 -7.02 -16.87
C LEU A 319 4.26 -6.78 -15.48
N PHE A 320 3.08 -7.37 -15.23
CA PHE A 320 2.41 -7.32 -13.93
C PHE A 320 2.66 -8.63 -13.16
N PHE A 321 3.09 -8.52 -11.91
CA PHE A 321 3.25 -9.67 -11.03
C PHE A 321 2.12 -9.68 -10.01
N GLN A 322 1.20 -10.63 -10.18
CA GLN A 322 0.23 -10.98 -9.15
C GLN A 322 1.00 -11.71 -8.04
N GLY A 323 1.50 -10.99 -7.04
CA GLY A 323 2.10 -11.60 -5.85
C GLY A 323 1.12 -12.55 -5.14
N ALA A 324 1.54 -13.17 -4.04
CA ALA A 324 0.67 -14.05 -3.28
C ALA A 324 -0.63 -13.32 -2.85
N ILE A 325 -1.79 -13.89 -3.19
CA ILE A 325 -3.12 -13.30 -2.95
C ILE A 325 -3.69 -13.63 -1.56
N TYR A 326 -2.92 -14.33 -0.72
CA TYR A 326 -3.33 -14.71 0.63
C TYR A 326 -2.68 -13.79 1.67
N ARG A 327 -3.48 -13.25 2.58
CA ARG A 327 -2.96 -12.54 3.75
C ARG A 327 -2.34 -13.56 4.72
N LYS A 328 -1.24 -13.19 5.37
CA LYS A 328 -0.71 -14.02 6.45
C LYS A 328 -1.69 -13.92 7.60
N ASP A 329 -2.25 -15.05 8.05
CA ASP A 329 -3.18 -15.05 9.16
C ASP A 329 -2.54 -14.33 10.36
N VAL A 330 -3.22 -13.27 10.82
CA VAL A 330 -2.88 -12.63 12.09
C VAL A 330 -3.33 -13.62 13.14
N CYS A 331 -2.39 -14.41 13.67
CA CYS A 331 -2.66 -15.31 14.78
C CYS A 331 -3.12 -14.45 15.98
N VAL A 332 -4.44 -14.32 16.15
CA VAL A 332 -5.03 -13.76 17.34
C VAL A 332 -4.80 -14.82 18.42
N LEU A 333 -3.79 -14.62 19.24
CA LEU A 333 -3.63 -15.41 20.46
C LEU A 333 -4.86 -15.13 21.33
N SER A 334 -5.82 -16.05 21.29
CA SER A 334 -6.89 -16.14 22.29
C SER A 334 -6.18 -16.48 23.60
N LEU A 335 -6.04 -15.49 24.47
CA LEU A 335 -5.74 -15.74 25.88
C LEU A 335 -7.01 -16.37 26.48
N ASN A 336 -6.99 -17.68 26.65
CA ASN A 336 -7.94 -18.40 27.49
C ASN A 336 -7.67 -18.12 28.97
#